data_AF-A0A563EKE3-F1
#
_entry.id   AF-A0A563EKE3-F1
#
_cell.length_a   1.000
_cell.length_b   1.000
_cell.length_c   1.000
_cell.angle_alpha   90.00
_cell.angle_beta   90.00
_cell.angle_gamma   90.00
#
_symmetry.space_group_name_H-M   'P 1'
#
loop_
_entity.id
_entity.type
_entity.pdbx_description
1 polymer ?
#
loop_
_entity_poly.entity_id
_entity_poly.type
_entity_poly.pdbx_seq_one_letter_code
_entity_poly.pdbx_strand_id
1 'polypeptide(L)'
;MSIDTPLEKRSGVVHATESISTLIPQARRERGLTQEELARRLSEISRNDSITREDISRWERGKRIPGPYWRGWISKALEMPCADVERAAHVARTTRREHRRVR
;
A
#
# COMPACT_ATOMS: atom_id res chain seq x y z
N MET A 1 -6.18 16.32 -38.64
CA MET A 1 -6.98 16.22 -37.39
C MET A 1 -6.11 15.45 -36.41
N SER A 2 -5.21 16.17 -35.74
CA SER A 2 -4.25 15.60 -34.79
C SER A 2 -4.89 15.55 -33.42
N ILE A 3 -4.90 14.36 -32.82
CA ILE A 3 -4.50 14.16 -31.43
C ILE A 3 -4.05 12.70 -31.32
N ASP A 4 -2.78 12.53 -31.67
CA ASP A 4 -1.92 11.52 -31.09
C ASP A 4 -1.87 11.80 -29.58
N THR A 5 -2.63 11.04 -28.79
CA THR A 5 -2.52 11.08 -27.33
C THR A 5 -1.94 9.75 -26.88
N PRO A 6 -0.63 9.68 -26.60
CA PRO A 6 -0.08 8.53 -25.94
C PRO A 6 -0.70 8.48 -24.55
N LEU A 7 -1.41 7.38 -24.24
CA LEU A 7 -1.65 6.92 -22.87
C LEU A 7 -0.30 6.55 -22.27
N GLU A 8 0.48 7.59 -21.96
CA GLU A 8 1.73 7.51 -21.26
C GLU A 8 1.43 6.92 -19.88
N LYS A 9 1.82 5.66 -19.75
CA LYS A 9 1.94 4.85 -18.54
C LYS A 9 2.88 5.51 -17.52
N ARG A 10 2.59 6.73 -17.07
CA ARG A 10 3.36 7.48 -16.06
C ARG A 10 2.89 7.16 -14.65
N SER A 11 2.72 5.88 -14.34
CA SER A 11 2.79 5.34 -12.97
C SER A 11 3.04 3.82 -13.01
N GLY A 12 3.82 3.37 -14.00
CA GLY A 12 4.53 2.10 -13.90
C GLY A 12 5.72 2.22 -12.94
N VAL A 13 5.49 2.77 -11.74
CA VAL A 13 6.52 2.70 -10.70
C VAL A 13 6.69 1.24 -10.37
N VAL A 14 7.92 0.78 -10.50
CA VAL A 14 8.40 -0.58 -10.31
C VAL A 14 8.29 -1.02 -8.84
N HIS A 15 7.08 -1.02 -8.28
CA HIS A 15 6.80 -1.49 -6.93
C HIS A 15 6.90 -3.01 -6.78
N ALA A 16 7.22 -3.73 -7.86
CA ALA A 16 7.19 -5.18 -7.93
C ALA A 16 8.14 -5.87 -6.92
N THR A 17 9.14 -5.15 -6.40
CA THR A 17 10.15 -5.68 -5.48
C THR A 17 10.08 -5.06 -4.08
N GLU A 18 9.26 -4.04 -3.85
CA GLU A 18 9.25 -3.29 -2.59
C GLU A 18 8.38 -3.95 -1.51
N SER A 19 8.80 -3.79 -0.25
CA SER A 19 7.99 -4.21 0.89
C SER A 19 6.75 -3.33 1.07
N ILE A 20 5.71 -3.85 1.72
CA ILE A 20 4.49 -3.07 1.97
C ILE A 20 4.71 -1.81 2.81
N SER A 21 5.75 -1.80 3.66
CA SER A 21 6.18 -0.62 4.42
C SER A 21 6.77 0.50 3.55
N THR A 22 7.25 0.17 2.35
CA THR A 22 7.74 1.15 1.37
C THR A 22 6.64 1.57 0.41
N LEU A 23 5.85 0.58 -0.06
CA LEU A 23 4.78 0.77 -1.03
C LEU A 23 3.69 1.74 -0.55
N ILE A 24 3.15 1.51 0.64
CA ILE A 24 2.03 2.31 1.19
C ILE A 24 2.39 3.79 1.29
N PRO A 25 3.50 4.21 1.94
CA PRO A 25 3.79 5.63 2.10
C PRO A 25 4.13 6.31 0.77
N GLN A 26 4.73 5.62 -0.21
CA GLN A 26 4.97 6.17 -1.55
C GLN A 26 3.64 6.44 -2.26
N ALA A 27 2.82 5.39 -2.45
CA ALA A 27 1.53 5.51 -3.15
C ALA A 27 0.58 6.50 -2.48
N ARG A 28 0.65 6.62 -1.14
CA ARG A 28 -0.08 7.62 -0.37
C ARG A 28 0.40 9.04 -0.67
N ARG A 29 1.72 9.29 -0.64
CA ARG A 29 2.32 10.62 -0.91
C ARG A 29 2.10 11.08 -2.34
N GLU A 30 2.19 10.17 -3.32
CA GLU A 30 1.88 10.45 -4.72
C GLU A 30 0.45 10.97 -4.92
N ARG A 31 -0.48 10.57 -4.04
CA ARG A 31 -1.87 11.02 -4.02
C ARG A 31 -2.12 12.21 -3.10
N GLY A 32 -1.07 12.80 -2.53
CA GLY A 32 -1.19 13.93 -1.59
C GLY A 32 -1.88 13.59 -0.27
N LEU A 33 -2.02 12.30 0.06
CA LEU A 33 -2.76 11.86 1.24
C LEU A 33 -1.86 11.88 2.49
N THR A 34 -2.40 12.32 3.61
CA THR A 34 -1.86 12.08 4.96
C THR A 34 -2.23 10.68 5.44
N GLN A 35 -1.58 10.19 6.50
CA GLN A 35 -1.94 8.90 7.11
C GLN A 35 -3.38 8.91 7.64
N GLU A 36 -3.85 10.05 8.15
CA GLU A 36 -5.21 10.24 8.66
C GLU A 36 -6.23 10.15 7.51
N GLU A 37 -5.96 10.80 6.38
CA GLU A 37 -6.84 10.74 5.20
C GLU A 37 -6.87 9.34 4.59
N LEU A 38 -5.76 8.61 4.58
CA LEU A 38 -5.77 7.21 4.17
C LEU A 38 -6.61 6.35 5.11
N ALA A 39 -6.50 6.54 6.43
CA ALA A 39 -7.31 5.81 7.41
C ALA A 39 -8.80 6.12 7.23
N ARG A 40 -9.16 7.41 7.07
CA ARG A 40 -10.52 7.85 6.80
C ARG A 40 -11.07 7.23 5.51
N ARG A 41 -10.32 7.29 4.41
CA ARG A 41 -10.71 6.70 3.13
C ARG A 41 -10.90 5.18 3.25
N LEU A 42 -10.03 4.48 3.97
CA LEU A 42 -10.17 3.04 4.23
C LEU A 42 -11.42 2.73 5.04
N SER A 43 -11.70 3.50 6.09
CA SER A 43 -12.90 3.35 6.90
C SER A 43 -14.17 3.52 6.05
N GLU A 44 -14.23 4.58 5.24
CA GLU A 44 -15.35 4.90 4.36
C GLU A 44 -15.62 3.78 3.34
N ILE A 45 -14.60 3.33 2.60
CA ILE A 45 -14.80 2.34 1.53
C ILE A 45 -15.04 0.93 2.08
N SER A 46 -14.47 0.60 3.24
CA SER A 46 -14.63 -0.73 3.85
C SER A 46 -15.89 -0.84 4.71
N ARG A 47 -16.52 0.30 5.02
CA ARG A 47 -17.59 0.43 6.03
C ARG A 47 -17.19 -0.19 7.37
N ASN A 48 -15.93 0.00 7.74
CA ASN A 48 -15.34 -0.52 8.97
C ASN A 48 -14.45 0.56 9.62
N ASP A 49 -14.94 1.09 10.73
CA ASP A 49 -14.33 2.17 11.50
C ASP A 49 -13.18 1.73 12.41
N SER A 50 -12.87 0.44 12.47
CA SER A 50 -11.76 -0.08 13.30
C SER A 50 -10.37 0.33 12.81
N ILE A 51 -10.24 0.85 11.58
CA ILE A 51 -8.96 1.29 11.04
C ILE A 51 -8.61 2.69 11.50
N THR A 52 -7.41 2.83 12.07
CA THR A 52 -6.92 4.11 12.60
C THR A 52 -5.67 4.59 11.88
N ARG A 53 -5.35 5.89 12.00
CA ARG A 53 -4.06 6.44 11.57
C ARG A 53 -2.87 5.69 12.18
N GLU A 54 -2.98 5.20 13.42
CA GLU A 54 -1.90 4.43 14.05
C GLU A 54 -1.72 3.05 13.40
N ASP A 55 -2.78 2.41 12.90
CA ASP A 55 -2.65 1.19 12.10
C ASP A 55 -1.88 1.46 10.80
N ILE A 56 -2.19 2.57 10.12
CA ILE A 56 -1.45 3.02 8.93
C ILE A 56 0.03 3.24 9.29
N SER A 57 0.30 3.98 10.36
CA SER A 57 1.65 4.22 10.87
C SER A 57 2.41 2.92 11.16
N ARG A 58 1.75 1.91 11.76
CA ARG A 58 2.36 0.60 12.01
C ARG A 58 2.67 -0.17 10.73
N TRP A 59 1.86 -0.01 9.69
CA TRP A 59 2.12 -0.62 8.38
C TRP A 59 3.29 0.04 7.67
N GLU A 60 3.30 1.37 7.60
CA GLU A 60 4.36 2.15 6.95
C GLU A 60 5.72 1.97 7.63
N ARG A 61 5.76 1.88 8.96
CA ARG A 61 7.01 1.60 9.70
C ARG A 61 7.43 0.13 9.69
N GLY A 62 6.67 -0.73 9.01
CA GLY A 62 6.94 -2.17 8.99
C GLY A 62 6.85 -2.82 10.37
N LYS A 63 6.06 -2.27 11.31
CA LYS A 63 5.76 -2.89 12.62
C LYS A 63 4.68 -3.95 12.50
N ARG A 64 3.69 -3.75 11.62
CA ARG A 64 2.64 -4.72 11.29
C ARG A 64 2.51 -4.87 9.78
N ILE A 65 2.21 -6.09 9.31
CA ILE A 65 1.82 -6.32 7.92
C ILE A 65 0.28 -6.31 7.90
N PRO A 66 -0.37 -5.53 7.01
CA PRO A 66 -1.82 -5.54 6.90
C PRO A 66 -2.33 -6.95 6.58
N GLY A 67 -3.44 -7.33 7.22
CA GLY A 67 -4.08 -8.63 7.01
C GLY A 67 -4.72 -8.75 5.61
N PRO A 68 -5.09 -9.97 5.18
CA PRO A 68 -5.74 -10.21 3.89
C PRO A 68 -6.92 -9.29 3.60
N TYR A 69 -7.82 -9.11 4.56
CA TYR A 69 -8.97 -8.21 4.46
C TYR A 69 -8.55 -6.78 4.09
N TRP A 70 -7.58 -6.19 4.80
CA TRP A 70 -7.14 -4.82 4.59
C TRP A 70 -6.38 -4.62 3.27
N ARG A 71 -5.70 -5.65 2.74
CA ARG A 71 -4.93 -5.52 1.50
C ARG A 71 -5.81 -5.25 0.27
N GLY A 72 -6.99 -5.84 0.21
CA GLY A 72 -7.99 -5.52 -0.82
C GLY A 72 -8.48 -4.07 -0.74
N TRP A 73 -8.68 -3.56 0.48
CA TRP A 73 -9.08 -2.17 0.69
C TRP A 73 -7.95 -1.17 0.41
N ILE A 74 -6.71 -1.51 0.76
CA ILE A 74 -5.53 -0.70 0.41
C ILE A 74 -5.40 -0.57 -1.10
N SER A 75 -5.57 -1.67 -1.85
CA SER A 75 -5.58 -1.66 -3.32
C SER A 75 -6.62 -0.69 -3.89
N LYS A 76 -7.84 -0.69 -3.34
CA LYS A 76 -8.90 0.24 -3.75
C LYS A 76 -8.64 1.69 -3.32
N ALA A 77 -8.20 1.91 -2.09
CA ALA A 77 -7.95 3.24 -1.52
C ALA A 77 -6.77 3.96 -2.20
N LEU A 78 -5.75 3.20 -2.58
CA LEU A 78 -4.56 3.69 -3.25
C LEU A 78 -4.61 3.44 -4.76
N GLU A 79 -5.76 3.07 -5.32
CA GLU A 79 -5.98 2.90 -6.77
C GLU A 79 -4.83 2.14 -7.46
N MET A 80 -4.45 1.01 -6.88
CA MET A 80 -3.33 0.19 -7.34
C MET A 80 -3.72 -1.28 -7.45
N PRO A 81 -3.07 -2.06 -8.33
CA PRO A 81 -3.39 -3.48 -8.49
C PRO A 81 -3.27 -4.25 -7.16
N CYS A 82 -4.28 -5.06 -6.82
CA CYS A 82 -4.26 -5.89 -5.61
C CYS A 82 -3.05 -6.85 -5.59
N ALA A 83 -2.64 -7.33 -6.76
CA ALA A 83 -1.45 -8.16 -6.92
C ALA A 83 -0.18 -7.47 -6.41
N ASP A 84 -0.06 -6.14 -6.53
CA ASP A 84 1.12 -5.40 -6.10
C ASP A 84 1.17 -5.32 -4.57
N VAL A 85 0.01 -5.06 -3.93
CA VAL A 85 -0.14 -5.07 -2.47
C VAL A 85 0.15 -6.46 -1.89
N GLU A 86 -0.34 -7.51 -2.54
CA GLU A 86 -0.10 -8.89 -2.13
C GLU A 86 1.38 -9.28 -2.24
N ARG A 87 2.05 -8.93 -3.35
CA ARG A 87 3.49 -9.16 -3.51
C ARG A 87 4.30 -8.39 -2.46
N ALA A 88 4.00 -7.12 -2.23
CA ALA A 88 4.69 -6.30 -1.23
C ALA A 88 4.50 -6.83 0.21
N ALA A 89 3.32 -7.38 0.52
CA ALA A 89 3.06 -8.06 1.77
C ALA A 89 3.82 -9.39 1.88
N HIS A 90 4.03 -10.11 0.78
CA HIS A 90 4.86 -11.32 0.75
C HIS A 90 6.33 -10.97 1.03
N VAL A 91 6.89 -9.96 0.34
CA VAL A 91 8.25 -9.45 0.57
C VAL A 91 8.46 -9.07 2.03
N ALA A 92 7.52 -8.32 2.64
CA ALA A 92 7.64 -7.96 4.05
C ALA A 92 7.64 -9.18 4.99
N ARG A 93 6.91 -10.25 4.67
CA ARG A 93 6.90 -11.49 5.47
C ARG A 93 8.21 -12.25 5.35
N THR A 94 8.75 -12.39 4.14
CA THR A 94 10.01 -13.12 3.91
C THR A 94 11.18 -12.38 4.58
N THR A 95 11.29 -11.07 4.41
CA THR A 95 12.31 -10.23 5.05
C THR A 95 12.27 -10.36 6.58
N ARG A 96 11.08 -10.31 7.21
CA ARG A 96 10.95 -10.49 8.67
C ARG A 96 11.35 -11.88 9.16
N ARG A 97 11.09 -12.93 8.38
CA ARG A 97 11.50 -14.30 8.71
C ARG A 97 13.01 -14.40 8.68
N GLU A 98 13.64 -13.80 7.68
CA GLU A 98 15.09 -13.84 7.53
C GLU A 98 15.79 -13.07 8.67
N HIS A 99 15.34 -11.85 8.98
CA HIS A 99 15.88 -11.10 10.12
C HIS A 99 15.76 -11.82 11.47
N ARG A 100 14.77 -12.71 11.64
CA ARG A 100 14.62 -13.51 12.86
C ARG A 100 15.58 -14.69 12.92
N ARG A 101 15.97 -15.23 11.77
CA ARG A 101 16.88 -16.38 11.69
C ARG A 101 18.33 -16.01 11.98
N VAL A 102 18.72 -14.78 11.63
CA VAL A 102 20.08 -14.26 11.79
C VAL A 102 20.31 -13.69 13.21
N ARG A 103 19.27 -13.66 14.06
CA ARG A 103 19.31 -13.13 15.43
C ARG A 103 19.24 -14.25 16.44
#